data_AF-A0A7C7E9S0-F1
#
_entry.id   AF-A0A7C7E9S0-F1
#
_cell.length_a   1.000
_cell.length_b   1.000
_cell.length_c   1.000
_cell.angle_alpha   90.00
_cell.angle_beta   90.00
_cell.angle_gamma   90.00
#
_symmetry.space_group_name_H-M   'P 1'
#
loop_
_entity.id
_entity.type
_entity.pdbx_description
1 polymer ?
#
loop_
_entity_poly.entity_id
_entity_poly.type
_entity_poly.pdbx_seq_one_letter_code
_entity_poly.pdbx_strand_id
1 'polypeptide(L)'
;MKEIGGDKVSVEIKSDIEAAMAVKNGKADYYVGACATGGGGALAMAMAILTAQKCVTISMPGKPPQEADVKKAVTEGKVAFGFTNDHIEKAVPYIVNAILEK
;
A
#
# COMPACT_ATOMS: atom_id res chain seq x y z
N MET A 1 7.64 2.00 -8.11
CA MET A 1 6.79 3.19 -7.82
C MET A 1 7.25 4.42 -8.57
N LYS A 2 8.44 4.97 -8.29
CA LYS A 2 8.97 6.16 -8.99
C LYS A 2 9.03 5.96 -10.51
N GLU A 3 9.42 4.78 -10.96
CA GLU A 3 9.43 4.41 -12.39
C GLU A 3 8.04 4.44 -13.05
N ILE A 4 6.97 4.17 -12.29
CA ILE A 4 5.59 4.11 -12.79
C ILE A 4 4.92 5.48 -12.69
N GLY A 5 5.07 6.16 -11.56
CA GLY A 5 4.43 7.45 -11.29
C GLY A 5 5.22 8.66 -11.79
N GLY A 6 6.48 8.50 -12.19
CA GLY A 6 7.36 9.59 -12.62
C GLY A 6 7.47 10.69 -11.56
N ASP A 7 7.44 11.95 -12.02
CA ASP A 7 7.53 13.14 -11.16
C ASP A 7 6.25 13.39 -10.33
N LYS A 8 5.18 12.63 -10.56
CA LYS A 8 3.92 12.74 -9.78
C LYS A 8 3.99 12.04 -8.43
N VAL A 9 5.05 11.27 -8.16
CA VAL A 9 5.21 10.52 -6.91
C VAL A 9 6.60 10.74 -6.32
N SER A 10 6.66 10.92 -5.00
CA SER A 10 7.88 10.82 -4.21
C SER A 10 7.86 9.51 -3.42
N VAL A 11 9.00 8.82 -3.34
CA VAL A 11 9.09 7.51 -2.69
C VAL A 11 10.24 7.55 -1.69
N GLU A 12 9.93 7.22 -0.43
CA GLU A 12 10.90 7.07 0.64
C GLU A 12 10.83 5.66 1.21
N ILE A 13 11.98 5.02 1.41
CA ILE A 13 12.07 3.73 2.10
C ILE A 13 12.27 4.03 3.59
N LYS A 14 11.41 3.48 4.44
CA LYS A 14 11.42 3.65 5.89
C LYS A 14 11.11 2.32 6.58
N SER A 15 11.40 2.22 7.87
CA SER A 15 10.90 1.10 8.68
C SER A 15 9.37 1.14 8.80
N ASP A 16 8.74 0.02 9.15
CA ASP A 16 7.27 -0.08 9.22
C ASP A 16 6.65 0.96 10.17
N ILE A 17 7.31 1.20 11.30
CA ILE A 17 6.88 2.18 12.31
C ILE A 17 7.00 3.60 11.76
N GLU A 18 8.14 3.94 11.17
CA GLU A 18 8.39 5.29 10.64
C GLU A 18 7.47 5.60 9.46
N ALA A 19 7.25 4.65 8.56
CA ALA A 19 6.34 4.81 7.43
C ALA A 19 4.89 5.00 7.89
N ALA A 20 4.41 4.17 8.83
CA ALA A 20 3.06 4.32 9.38
C ALA A 20 2.89 5.65 10.14
N MET A 21 3.91 6.09 10.89
CA MET A 21 3.92 7.39 11.56
C MET A 21 3.97 8.56 10.57
N ALA A 22 4.69 8.43 9.45
CA ALA A 22 4.71 9.45 8.41
C ALA A 22 3.31 9.66 7.81
N VAL A 23 2.58 8.58 7.54
CA VAL A 23 1.18 8.67 7.07
C VAL A 23 0.27 9.26 8.14
N LYS A 24 0.39 8.81 9.39
CA LYS A 24 -0.41 9.33 10.51
C LYS A 24 -0.25 10.83 10.71
N ASN A 25 0.97 11.33 10.51
CA ASN A 25 1.33 12.72 10.72
C ASN A 25 1.24 13.57 9.44
N GLY A 26 0.72 13.04 8.34
CA GLY A 26 0.56 13.77 7.08
C GLY A 26 1.86 14.12 6.36
N LYS A 27 2.96 13.42 6.67
CA LYS A 27 4.26 13.56 5.98
C LYS A 27 4.36 12.68 4.73
N ALA A 28 3.47 11.70 4.61
CA ALA A 28 3.30 10.84 3.44
C ALA A 28 1.82 10.54 3.26
N ASP A 29 1.38 10.36 2.01
CA ASP A 29 -0.03 10.09 1.70
C ASP A 29 -0.38 8.61 1.84
N TYR A 30 0.56 7.73 1.51
CA TYR A 30 0.33 6.29 1.43
C TYR A 30 1.47 5.48 2.02
N TYR A 31 1.11 4.41 2.72
CA TYR A 31 2.01 3.36 3.19
C TYR A 31 1.85 2.15 2.27
N VAL A 32 2.97 1.55 1.88
CA VAL A 32 2.95 0.33 1.07
C VAL A 32 3.98 -0.65 1.60
N GLY A 33 3.52 -1.85 1.96
CA GLY A 33 4.33 -2.90 2.57
C GLY A 33 4.15 -4.25 1.87
N ALA A 34 5.19 -5.07 1.92
CA ALA A 34 5.16 -6.41 1.35
C ALA A 34 5.74 -7.44 2.33
N CYS A 35 5.14 -8.64 2.35
CA CYS A 35 5.64 -9.77 3.13
C CYS A 35 5.21 -11.09 2.46
N ALA A 36 5.47 -12.24 3.08
CA ALA A 36 5.08 -13.53 2.49
C ALA A 36 3.56 -13.71 2.34
N THR A 37 2.74 -13.07 3.18
CA THR A 37 1.27 -13.21 3.15
C THR A 37 0.54 -11.98 2.65
N GLY A 38 1.24 -10.85 2.50
CA GLY A 38 0.67 -9.53 2.21
C GLY A 38 -0.19 -8.91 3.30
N GLY A 39 -0.51 -9.65 4.37
CA GLY A 39 -1.22 -9.14 5.54
C GLY A 39 -0.29 -8.89 6.71
N GLY A 40 0.31 -9.96 7.25
CA GLY A 40 0.97 -9.97 8.56
C GLY A 40 2.01 -8.87 8.77
N GLY A 41 3.30 -9.18 8.55
CA GLY A 41 4.37 -8.18 8.70
C GLY A 41 4.18 -6.94 7.82
N ALA A 42 3.57 -7.09 6.65
CA ALA A 42 3.34 -6.00 5.70
C ALA A 42 2.40 -4.91 6.22
N LEU A 43 1.51 -5.19 7.18
CA LEU A 43 0.55 -4.19 7.66
C LEU A 43 0.43 -4.15 9.18
N ALA A 44 1.05 -5.04 9.96
CA ALA A 44 0.85 -5.12 11.41
C ALA A 44 1.04 -3.77 12.10
N MET A 45 2.16 -3.07 11.83
CA MET A 45 2.41 -1.75 12.41
C MET A 45 1.50 -0.66 11.84
N ALA A 46 1.21 -0.71 10.54
CA ALA A 46 0.29 0.22 9.90
C ALA A 46 -1.12 0.11 10.53
N MET A 47 -1.62 -1.10 10.76
CA MET A 47 -2.92 -1.34 11.41
C MET A 47 -2.93 -0.85 12.86
N ALA A 48 -1.85 -1.06 13.61
CA ALA A 48 -1.74 -0.59 14.99
C ALA A 48 -1.75 0.95 15.08
N ILE A 49 -1.12 1.64 14.12
CA ILE A 49 -0.90 3.09 14.17
C ILE A 49 -2.01 3.87 13.47
N LEU A 50 -2.49 3.38 12.32
CA LEU A 50 -3.47 4.02 11.44
C LEU A 50 -4.87 3.44 11.57
N THR A 51 -5.05 2.35 12.34
CA THR A 51 -6.23 1.48 12.42
C THR A 51 -6.39 0.51 11.25
N ALA A 52 -7.02 -0.65 11.53
CA ALA A 52 -7.36 -1.64 10.51
C ALA A 52 -8.28 -1.08 9.41
N GLN A 53 -9.13 -0.09 9.75
CA GLN A 53 -10.02 0.55 8.77
C GLN A 53 -9.23 1.26 7.65
N LYS A 54 -8.04 1.78 7.93
CA LYS A 54 -7.18 2.47 6.96
C LYS A 54 -6.28 1.54 6.15
N CYS A 55 -6.25 0.26 6.50
CA CYS A 55 -5.37 -0.73 5.90
C CYS A 55 -6.15 -1.70 5.00
N VAL A 56 -5.46 -2.27 4.01
CA VAL A 56 -6.01 -3.32 3.15
C VAL A 56 -4.90 -4.22 2.60
N THR A 57 -5.12 -5.53 2.64
CA THR A 57 -4.30 -6.49 1.90
C THR A 57 -4.88 -6.67 0.51
N ILE A 58 -4.15 -6.29 -0.53
CA ILE A 58 -4.61 -6.37 -1.92
C ILE A 58 -4.22 -7.66 -2.62
N SER A 59 -3.30 -8.45 -2.04
CA SER A 59 -3.00 -9.80 -2.53
C SER A 59 -2.44 -10.71 -1.46
N MET A 60 -2.64 -12.01 -1.66
CA MET A 60 -2.18 -13.09 -0.78
C MET A 60 -1.67 -14.26 -1.65
N PRO A 61 -0.91 -15.22 -1.11
CA PRO A 61 -0.52 -16.42 -1.84
C PRO A 61 -1.71 -17.11 -2.51
N GLY A 62 -1.61 -17.39 -3.81
CA GLY A 62 -2.70 -17.97 -4.61
C GLY A 62 -3.83 -17.00 -4.99
N LYS A 63 -3.81 -15.76 -4.50
CA LYS A 63 -4.80 -14.71 -4.84
C LYS A 63 -4.10 -13.44 -5.35
N PRO A 64 -3.90 -13.29 -6.67
CA PRO A 64 -3.25 -12.13 -7.26
C PRO A 64 -4.10 -10.86 -7.09
N PRO A 65 -3.46 -9.67 -7.06
CA PRO A 65 -4.18 -8.41 -6.94
C PRO A 65 -5.07 -8.18 -8.17
N GLN A 66 -6.24 -7.59 -7.94
CA GLN A 66 -7.19 -7.17 -8.98
C GLN A 66 -7.25 -5.65 -9.02
N GLU A 67 -7.15 -5.04 -10.19
CA GLU A 67 -7.12 -3.58 -10.32
C GLU A 67 -8.39 -2.91 -9.76
N ALA A 68 -9.57 -3.51 -10.01
CA ALA A 68 -10.84 -3.01 -9.49
C ALA A 68 -10.89 -2.95 -7.96
N ASP A 69 -10.33 -3.96 -7.28
CA ASP A 69 -10.28 -4.00 -5.81
C ASP A 69 -9.35 -2.92 -5.25
N VAL A 70 -8.21 -2.68 -5.92
CA VAL A 70 -7.27 -1.62 -5.53
C VAL A 70 -7.90 -0.24 -5.71
N LYS A 71 -8.54 0.01 -6.86
CA LYS A 71 -9.26 1.27 -7.13
C LYS A 71 -10.34 1.52 -6.08
N LYS A 72 -11.17 0.52 -5.82
CA LYS A 72 -12.20 0.59 -4.77
C LYS A 72 -11.61 0.94 -3.41
N ALA A 73 -10.51 0.28 -3.01
CA ALA A 73 -9.84 0.57 -1.75
C ALA A 73 -9.32 2.01 -1.65
N VAL A 74 -8.73 2.55 -2.72
CA VAL A 74 -8.28 3.95 -2.76
C VAL A 74 -9.46 4.93 -2.61
N THR A 75 -10.59 4.65 -3.28
CA THR A 75 -11.84 5.43 -3.15
C THR A 75 -12.44 5.35 -1.75
N GLU A 76 -12.38 4.20 -1.11
CA GLU A 76 -12.82 3.98 0.29
C GLU A 76 -11.91 4.67 1.32
N GLY A 77 -10.83 5.33 0.89
CA GLY A 77 -9.93 6.07 1.76
C GLY A 77 -8.96 5.17 2.52
N LYS A 78 -8.66 3.98 1.99
CA LYS A 78 -7.52 3.18 2.43
C LYS A 78 -6.22 3.91 2.08
N VAL A 79 -5.30 3.93 3.03
CA VAL A 79 -4.01 4.63 2.89
C VAL A 79 -2.82 3.70 3.14
N ALA A 80 -3.04 2.47 3.61
CA ALA A 80 -1.99 1.48 3.81
C ALA A 80 -2.30 0.19 3.04
N PHE A 81 -1.41 -0.19 2.12
CA PHE A 81 -1.59 -1.33 1.22
C PHE A 81 -0.54 -2.41 1.48
N GLY A 82 -1.01 -3.63 1.74
CA GLY A 82 -0.19 -4.82 1.92
C GLY A 82 -0.35 -5.80 0.77
N PHE A 83 0.73 -6.43 0.32
CA PHE A 83 0.68 -7.45 -0.73
C PHE A 83 1.79 -8.48 -0.57
N THR A 84 1.63 -9.66 -1.20
CA THR A 84 2.72 -10.66 -1.17
C THR A 84 3.87 -10.26 -2.08
N ASN A 85 5.12 -10.52 -1.66
CA ASN A 85 6.32 -10.23 -2.44
C ASN A 85 6.24 -10.77 -3.88
N ASP A 86 5.64 -11.94 -4.07
CA ASP A 86 5.46 -12.59 -5.38
C ASP A 86 4.61 -11.78 -6.37
N HIS A 87 3.83 -10.82 -5.88
CA HIS A 87 2.91 -10.02 -6.70
C HIS A 87 3.38 -8.58 -6.89
N ILE A 88 4.62 -8.23 -6.52
CA ILE A 88 5.12 -6.85 -6.58
C ILE A 88 4.95 -6.21 -7.96
N GLU A 89 5.20 -6.95 -9.04
CA GLU A 89 5.14 -6.48 -10.43
C GLU A 89 3.72 -6.09 -10.87
N LYS A 90 2.68 -6.61 -10.20
CA LYS A 90 1.27 -6.24 -10.47
C LYS A 90 0.71 -5.29 -9.41
N ALA A 91 1.01 -5.56 -8.13
CA ALA A 91 0.52 -4.80 -7.00
C ALA A 91 0.96 -3.33 -7.08
N VAL A 92 2.25 -3.08 -7.35
CA VAL A 92 2.80 -1.72 -7.36
C VAL A 92 2.20 -0.86 -8.47
N PRO A 93 2.14 -1.30 -9.75
CA PRO A 93 1.46 -0.53 -10.79
C PRO A 93 -0.01 -0.25 -10.48
N TYR A 94 -0.75 -1.24 -9.99
CA TYR A 94 -2.17 -1.04 -9.69
C TYR A 94 -2.40 -0.02 -8.56
N ILE A 95 -1.58 -0.05 -7.51
CA ILE A 95 -1.64 0.94 -6.43
C ILE A 95 -1.34 2.34 -6.96
N VAL A 96 -0.22 2.49 -7.69
CA VAL A 96 0.21 3.81 -8.18
C VAL A 96 -0.81 4.41 -9.14
N ASN A 97 -1.30 3.62 -10.10
CA ASN A 97 -2.31 4.08 -11.05
C ASN A 97 -3.61 4.46 -10.33
N ALA A 98 -4.10 3.62 -9.42
CA ALA A 98 -5.31 3.92 -8.65
C ALA A 98 -5.20 5.21 -7.83
N ILE A 99 -4.02 5.50 -7.27
CA ILE A 99 -3.77 6.74 -6.53
C ILE A 99 -3.76 7.96 -7.47
N LEU A 100 -3.14 7.85 -8.64
CA LEU A 100 -3.02 8.95 -9.60
C LEU A 100 -4.31 9.23 -10.39
N GLU A 101 -5.21 8.25 -10.47
CA GLU A 101 -6.53 8.37 -11.08
C GLU A 101 -7.61 8.92 -10.12
N LYS A 102 -7.30 9.07 -8.82
CA LYS A 102 -8.20 9.59 -7.80
C LYS A 102 -8.37 11.10 -7.90
#